data_AF-A0A2G2NVI2-F1
#
_entry.id   AF-A0A2G2NVI2-F1
#
_cell.length_a   1.000
_cell.length_b   1.000
_cell.length_c   1.000
_cell.angle_alpha   90.00
_cell.angle_beta   90.00
_cell.angle_gamma   90.00
#
_symmetry.space_group_name_H-M   'P 1'
#
loop_
_entity.id
_entity.type
_entity.pdbx_description
1 polymer ?
#
loop_
_entity_poly.entity_id
_entity_poly.type
_entity_poly.pdbx_seq_one_letter_code
_entity_poly.pdbx_strand_id
1 'polypeptide(L)'
;SLRSKITFIDHNLLTDISDLGTYQIVLFRGHLNQITAPAKARILRSLGTLVSTNGYLMLGCDETPGDTNFWFDPVPIAPGCFKKREKKAEVPAPLPKTAVVPVEHQGSGST
;
A
#
# COMPACT_ATOMS: atom_id res chain seq x y z
N SER A 1 31.13 -11.19 -8.78
CA SER A 1 31.46 -10.85 -7.37
C SER A 1 30.18 -10.37 -6.67
N LEU A 2 30.05 -10.49 -5.35
CA LEU A 2 28.88 -9.95 -4.62
C LEU A 2 28.66 -8.45 -4.92
N ARG A 3 29.75 -7.70 -5.09
CA ARG A 3 29.71 -6.26 -5.37
C ARG A 3 28.97 -5.91 -6.66
N SER A 4 28.97 -6.78 -7.67
CA SER A 4 28.26 -6.52 -8.93
C SER A 4 26.74 -6.72 -8.85
N LYS A 5 26.23 -7.17 -7.69
CA LYS A 5 24.78 -7.31 -7.42
C LYS A 5 24.24 -6.17 -6.56
N ILE A 6 25.07 -5.19 -6.23
CA ILE A 6 24.74 -4.10 -5.30
C ILE A 6 24.93 -2.78 -6.04
N THR A 7 23.87 -1.97 -6.07
CA THR A 7 23.90 -0.60 -6.58
C THR A 7 23.80 0.35 -5.40
N PHE A 8 24.76 1.26 -5.28
CA PHE A 8 24.71 2.35 -4.30
C PHE A 8 24.14 3.59 -4.99
N ILE A 9 23.12 4.17 -4.39
CA ILE A 9 22.43 5.37 -4.89
C ILE A 9 22.34 6.34 -3.72
N ASP A 10 22.75 7.58 -3.94
CA ASP A 10 22.51 8.65 -2.97
C ASP A 10 21.08 9.16 -3.12
N HIS A 11 20.33 9.18 -2.02
CA HIS A 11 18.92 9.54 -2.06
C HIS A 11 18.41 10.07 -0.73
N ASN A 12 17.57 11.11 -0.78
CA ASN A 12 16.90 11.67 0.38
C ASN A 12 15.48 11.09 0.50
N LEU A 13 15.20 10.36 1.60
CA LEU A 13 13.89 9.72 1.81
C LEU A 13 12.71 10.70 1.99
N LEU A 14 13.00 12.00 2.18
CA LEU A 14 12.01 13.06 2.25
C LEU A 14 11.70 13.70 0.89
N THR A 15 12.48 13.40 -0.15
CA THR A 15 12.21 13.84 -1.52
C THR A 15 11.37 12.81 -2.28
N ASP A 16 11.04 13.11 -3.53
CA ASP A 16 10.38 12.13 -4.38
C ASP A 16 11.30 10.94 -4.63
N ILE A 17 10.78 9.74 -4.40
CA ILE A 17 11.46 8.44 -4.45
C ILE A 17 10.93 7.57 -5.60
N SER A 18 10.05 8.12 -6.45
CA SER A 18 9.34 7.38 -7.51
C SER A 18 10.29 6.67 -8.49
N ASP A 19 11.49 7.21 -8.68
CA ASP A 19 12.50 6.68 -9.60
C ASP A 19 13.22 5.42 -9.09
N LEU A 20 13.11 5.10 -7.80
CA LEU A 20 13.73 3.89 -7.22
C LEU A 20 12.96 2.61 -7.57
N GLY A 21 11.70 2.70 -8.00
CA GLY A 21 10.86 1.55 -8.35
C GLY A 21 10.27 0.82 -7.14
N THR A 22 10.01 -0.48 -7.29
CA THR A 22 9.37 -1.32 -6.26
C THR A 22 10.18 -2.57 -5.93
N TYR A 23 10.11 -2.99 -4.68
CA TYR A 23 10.93 -4.06 -4.13
C TYR A 23 10.10 -4.99 -3.24
N GLN A 24 10.42 -6.29 -3.31
CA GLN A 24 9.78 -7.30 -2.47
C GLN A 24 10.13 -7.14 -0.98
N ILE A 25 11.33 -6.65 -0.68
CA ILE A 25 11.81 -6.42 0.68
C ILE A 25 12.48 -5.05 0.72
N VAL A 26 12.05 -4.19 1.64
CA VAL A 26 12.68 -2.91 1.92
C VAL A 26 13.15 -2.93 3.37
N LEU A 27 14.44 -2.63 3.59
CA LEU A 27 15.03 -2.55 4.92
C LEU A 27 15.28 -1.09 5.29
N PHE A 28 14.78 -0.67 6.46
CA PHE A 28 15.02 0.65 7.02
C PHE A 28 15.20 0.52 8.54
N ARG A 29 16.44 0.39 9.02
CA ARG A 29 16.73 0.02 10.42
C ARG A 29 17.54 1.09 11.15
N GLY A 30 17.22 1.31 12.42
CA GLY A 30 18.07 2.00 13.40
C GLY A 30 17.98 3.53 13.41
N HIS A 31 17.05 4.11 12.65
CA HIS A 31 16.91 5.56 12.51
C HIS A 31 15.51 6.07 12.84
N LEU A 32 14.50 5.21 12.91
CA LEU A 32 13.10 5.66 12.99
C LEU A 32 12.79 6.34 14.34
N ASN A 33 13.42 5.90 15.43
CA ASN A 33 13.16 6.43 16.77
C ASN A 33 13.72 7.84 16.99
N GLN A 34 14.70 8.26 16.19
CA GLN A 34 15.33 9.59 16.29
C GLN A 34 14.61 10.65 15.43
N ILE A 35 13.67 10.22 14.59
CA ILE A 35 12.99 11.09 13.63
C ILE A 35 11.70 11.63 14.24
N THR A 36 11.47 12.93 14.06
CA THR A 36 10.24 13.61 14.52
C THR A 36 9.00 12.96 13.91
N ALA A 37 7.86 12.98 14.62
CA ALA A 37 6.64 12.34 14.15
C ALA A 37 6.20 12.77 12.72
N PRO A 38 6.24 14.07 12.34
CA PRO A 38 5.88 14.49 10.99
C PRO A 38 6.83 13.94 9.91
N ALA A 39 8.14 13.91 10.18
CA ALA A 39 9.12 13.36 9.25
C ALA A 39 9.02 11.84 9.14
N LYS A 40 8.76 11.16 10.27
CA LYS A 40 8.51 9.72 10.34
C LYS A 40 7.33 9.32 9.45
N ALA A 41 6.21 10.06 9.55
CA ALA A 41 5.04 9.83 8.70
C ALA A 41 5.37 9.95 7.20
N ARG A 42 6.16 10.97 6.83
CA ARG A 42 6.59 11.18 5.44
C ARG A 42 7.48 10.03 4.94
N ILE A 43 8.47 9.63 5.74
CA ILE A 43 9.38 8.53 5.40
C ILE A 43 8.61 7.21 5.27
N LEU A 44 7.73 6.88 6.21
CA LEU A 44 6.95 5.65 6.14
C LEU A 44 6.01 5.61 4.94
N ARG A 45 5.43 6.76 4.58
CA ARG A 45 4.64 6.89 3.34
C ARG A 45 5.51 6.66 2.11
N SER A 46 6.72 7.23 2.07
CA SER A 46 7.68 7.00 0.99
C SER A 46 8.08 5.52 0.92
N LEU A 47 8.53 4.91 2.02
CA LEU A 47 8.86 3.48 2.05
C LEU A 47 7.68 2.60 1.62
N GLY A 48 6.46 3.00 1.96
CA GLY A 48 5.22 2.37 1.51
C GLY A 48 5.09 2.27 -0.01
N THR A 49 5.55 3.25 -0.78
CA THR A 49 5.48 3.18 -2.25
C THR A 49 6.56 2.27 -2.84
N LEU A 50 7.72 2.16 -2.18
CA LEU A 50 8.80 1.26 -2.59
C LEU A 50 8.51 -0.21 -2.33
N VAL A 51 7.69 -0.55 -1.33
CA VAL A 51 7.36 -1.95 -1.05
C VAL A 51 6.31 -2.44 -2.05
N SER A 52 6.59 -3.54 -2.76
CA SER A 52 5.63 -4.19 -3.65
C SER A 52 4.40 -4.73 -2.91
N THR A 53 3.32 -5.00 -3.63
CA THR A 53 2.18 -5.76 -3.07
C THR A 53 2.67 -7.11 -2.51
N ASN A 54 2.20 -7.49 -1.32
CA ASN A 54 2.67 -8.68 -0.59
C ASN A 54 4.16 -8.66 -0.18
N GLY A 55 4.87 -7.55 -0.41
CA GLY A 55 6.23 -7.32 0.04
C GLY A 55 6.32 -7.01 1.54
N TYR A 56 7.54 -6.87 2.02
CA TYR A 56 7.84 -6.67 3.43
C TYR A 56 8.65 -5.40 3.66
N LEU A 57 8.26 -4.63 4.68
CA LEU A 57 9.09 -3.61 5.31
C LEU A 57 9.73 -4.20 6.56
N MET A 58 11.05 -4.07 6.68
CA MET A 58 11.82 -4.53 7.84
C MET A 58 12.47 -3.35 8.55
N LEU A 59 12.07 -3.13 9.79
CA LEU A 59 12.60 -2.12 10.70
C LEU A 59 13.60 -2.73 11.71
N GLY A 60 14.16 -1.90 12.59
CA GLY A 60 14.82 -2.34 13.81
C GLY A 60 13.85 -3.13 14.71
N CYS A 61 14.39 -4.00 15.57
CA CYS A 61 13.58 -4.87 16.42
C CYS A 61 12.71 -4.07 17.43
N ASP A 62 13.21 -2.92 17.86
CA ASP A 62 12.54 -1.98 18.78
C ASP A 62 11.92 -0.78 18.04
N GLU A 63 11.72 -0.90 16.72
CA GLU A 63 11.14 0.15 15.88
C GLU A 63 9.75 -0.27 15.40
N THR A 64 8.82 0.67 15.47
CA THR A 64 7.44 0.47 15.01
C THR A 64 6.99 1.64 14.14
N PRO A 65 6.21 1.38 13.07
CA PRO A 65 5.56 2.43 12.30
C PRO A 65 4.46 3.16 13.10
N GLY A 66 4.07 2.64 14.27
CA GLY A 66 3.13 3.29 15.19
C GLY A 66 1.79 3.66 14.54
N ASP A 67 1.21 4.79 14.95
CA ASP A 67 -0.08 5.28 14.45
C ASP A 67 -0.05 5.70 12.97
N THR A 68 1.14 5.82 12.38
CA THR A 68 1.32 6.14 10.95
C THR A 68 1.30 4.91 10.04
N ASN A 69 0.98 3.74 10.59
CA ASN A 69 0.97 2.48 9.87
C ASN A 69 -0.31 2.25 9.05
N PHE A 70 -0.41 2.91 7.88
CA PHE A 70 -1.57 2.77 6.99
C PHE A 70 -1.45 1.63 5.98
N TRP A 71 -0.24 1.07 5.79
CA TRP A 71 0.07 0.19 4.66
C TRP A 71 0.42 -1.23 5.06
N PHE A 72 0.82 -1.45 6.32
CA PHE A 72 1.44 -2.70 6.72
C PHE A 72 0.74 -3.36 7.90
N ASP A 73 0.82 -4.67 7.94
CA ASP A 73 0.38 -5.48 9.07
C ASP A 73 1.63 -6.12 9.71
N PRO A 74 1.76 -6.14 11.05
CA PRO A 74 2.90 -6.76 11.71
C PRO A 74 2.93 -8.27 11.47
N VAL A 75 4.13 -8.83 11.30
CA VAL A 75 4.34 -10.28 11.18
C VAL A 75 4.56 -10.86 12.57
N PRO A 76 3.64 -11.70 13.12
CA PRO A 76 3.68 -12.09 14.53
C PRO A 76 4.96 -12.81 14.97
N ILE A 77 5.55 -13.60 14.06
CA ILE A 77 6.74 -14.41 14.35
C ILE A 77 8.05 -13.65 14.18
N ALA A 78 8.02 -12.41 13.71
CA ALA A 78 9.20 -11.64 13.33
C ALA A 78 9.08 -10.17 13.75
N PRO A 79 9.54 -9.80 14.96
CA PRO A 79 9.57 -8.41 15.43
C PRO A 79 10.30 -7.49 14.44
N GLY A 80 9.74 -6.31 14.19
CA GLY A 80 10.26 -5.37 13.21
C GLY A 80 9.92 -5.72 11.75
N CYS A 81 9.22 -6.82 11.46
CA CYS A 81 8.81 -7.18 10.11
C CYS A 81 7.32 -6.88 9.90
N PHE A 82 7.00 -6.21 8.79
CA PHE A 82 5.65 -5.77 8.47
C PHE A 82 5.32 -6.10 7.01
N LYS A 83 4.22 -6.82 6.78
CA LYS A 83 3.78 -7.20 5.43
C LYS A 83 2.88 -6.10 4.85
N LYS A 84 3.11 -5.69 3.60
CA LYS A 84 2.26 -4.71 2.92
C LYS A 84 0.89 -5.32 2.61
N ARG A 85 -0.18 -4.62 3.02
CA ARG A 85 -1.56 -4.98 2.67
C ARG A 85 -1.79 -4.95 1.18
N GLU A 86 -2.67 -5.83 0.73
CA GLU A 86 -3.19 -5.78 -0.63
C GLU A 86 -4.03 -4.51 -0.79
N LYS A 87 -3.81 -3.78 -1.88
CA LYS A 87 -4.66 -2.64 -2.21
C LYS A 87 -6.03 -3.21 -2.53
N LYS A 88 -7.02 -3.01 -1.64
CA LYS A 88 -8.40 -3.43 -1.88
C LYS A 88 -8.82 -2.78 -3.20
N ALA A 89 -9.05 -3.57 -4.24
CA ALA A 89 -9.55 -3.06 -5.51
C ALA A 89 -10.87 -2.35 -5.23
N GLU A 90 -10.96 -1.09 -5.64
CA GLU A 90 -12.22 -0.37 -5.65
C GLU A 90 -13.16 -1.12 -6.59
N VAL A 91 -14.19 -1.75 -6.02
CA VAL A 91 -15.22 -2.42 -6.82
C VAL A 91 -15.90 -1.31 -7.62
N PRO A 92 -15.89 -1.33 -8.97
CA PRO A 92 -16.59 -0.33 -9.74
C PRO A 92 -18.06 -0.33 -9.33
N ALA A 93 -18.63 0.85 -9.08
CA ALA A 93 -20.03 0.98 -8.70
C ALA A 93 -20.92 0.20 -9.68
N PRO A 94 -21.91 -0.58 -9.19
CA PRO A 94 -22.78 -1.35 -10.07
C PRO A 94 -23.49 -0.39 -11.03
N LEU A 95 -23.43 -0.71 -12.33
CA LEU A 95 -24.13 0.02 -13.39
C LEU A 95 -25.62 0.17 -13.03
N PRO A 96 -26.23 1.34 -13.29
CA PRO A 96 -27.66 1.53 -13.03
C PRO A 96 -28.46 0.55 -13.89
N LYS A 97 -29.34 -0.22 -13.24
CA LYS A 97 -30.23 -1.16 -13.92
C LYS A 97 -31.16 -0.36 -14.85
N THR A 98 -31.06 -0.60 -16.16
CA THR A 98 -32.04 -0.10 -17.13
C THR A 98 -33.44 -0.50 -16.66
N ALA A 99 -34.29 0.49 -16.40
CA ALA A 99 -35.69 0.27 -16.11
C ALA A 99 -36.35 -0.36 -17.34
N VAL A 100 -36.79 -1.61 -17.21
CA VAL A 100 -37.65 -2.25 -18.21
C VAL A 100 -39.00 -1.56 -18.12
N VAL A 101 -39.36 -0.81 -19.15
CA VAL A 101 -40.68 -0.19 -19.30
C VAL A 101 -41.70 -1.32 -19.51
N PRO A 102 -42.77 -1.45 -18.71
CA PRO A 102 -43.77 -2.48 -18.96
C PRO A 102 -44.63 -2.08 -20.17
N VAL A 103 -44.72 -2.97 -21.16
CA VAL A 103 -45.65 -2.85 -22.30
C VAL A 103 -47.00 -3.38 -21.83
N GLU A 104 -47.96 -2.49 -21.60
CA GLU A 104 -49.35 -2.87 -21.31
C GLU A 104 -49.98 -3.57 -22.52
N HIS A 105 -50.39 -4.83 -22.32
CA HIS A 105 -51.30 -5.54 -23.21
C HIS A 105 -52.73 -5.29 -22.72
N GLN A 106 -53.49 -4.48 -23.45
CA GLN A 106 -54.93 -4.34 -23.22
C GLN A 106 -55.68 -5.23 -24.22
N GLY A 107 -56.18 -6.35 -23.73
CA GLY A 107 -57.09 -7.23 -24.45
C GLY A 107 -58.55 -6.79 -24.34
N SER A 108 -59.21 -6.74 -25.50
CA SER A 108 -60.59 -7.14 -25.84
C SER A 108 -61.71 -7.04 -24.79
N GLY A 109 -62.79 -6.34 -25.16
CA GLY A 109 -64.11 -6.47 -24.55
C GLY A 109 -65.20 -5.76 -25.37
N SER A 110 -65.98 -6.54 -26.12
CA SER A 110 -67.17 -6.15 -26.88
C SER A 110 -68.36 -5.79 -25.98
N THR A 111 -69.18 -4.82 -26.40
CA THR A 111 -70.64 -4.91 -26.62
C THR A 111 -71.10 -3.69 -27.41
#